data_AF-T1B4Q9-F1
#
_entry.id   AF-T1B4Q9-F1
#
_cell.length_a   1.000
_cell.length_b   1.000
_cell.length_c   1.000
_cell.angle_alpha   90.00
_cell.angle_beta   90.00
_cell.angle_gamma   90.00
#
_symmetry.space_group_name_H-M   'P 1'
#
loop_
_entity.id
_entity.type
_entity.pdbx_description
1 polymer ?
#
loop_
_entity_poly.entity_id
_entity_poly.type
_entity_poly.pdbx_seq_one_letter_code
_entity_poly.pdbx_strand_id
1 'polypeptide(L)' 'MVQGALKLILEAIFEADFCPNSYGFRPRRSPHRALAEVRRSVMRRMST' A
#
# COMPACT_ATOMS: atom_id res chain seq x y z
N MET A 1 -20.65 15.04 0.38
CA MET A 1 -21.37 13.95 -0.30
C MET A 1 -20.66 13.53 -1.60
N VAL A 2 -20.44 14.42 -2.58
CA VAL A 2 -19.80 14.08 -3.87
C VAL A 2 -18.38 13.49 -3.74
N GLN A 3 -17.53 14.08 -2.89
CA GLN A 3 -16.15 13.60 -2.69
C GLN A 3 -16.09 12.14 -2.20
N GLY A 4 -17.03 11.72 -1.34
CA GLY A 4 -17.08 10.36 -0.82
C GLY A 4 -17.49 9.34 -1.89
N ALA A 5 -18.52 9.67 -2.68
CA ALA A 5 -18.95 8.83 -3.80
C ALA A 5 -17.85 8.69 -4.85
N LEU A 6 -17.18 9.79 -5.21
CA LEU A 6 -16.05 9.77 -6.13
C LEU A 6 -14.91 8.90 -5.59
N LYS A 7 -14.57 9.05 -4.31
CA LYS A 7 -13.53 8.25 -3.66
C LYS A 7 -13.80 6.74 -3.79
N LEU A 8 -15.03 6.28 -3.57
CA LEU A 8 -15.37 4.85 -3.69
C LEU A 8 -15.12 4.31 -5.10
N ILE A 9 -15.48 5.08 -6.14
CA ILE A 9 -15.26 4.69 -7.54
C ILE A 9 -13.77 4.68 -7.87
N LEU A 10 -13.05 5.74 -7.50
CA LEU A 10 -11.62 5.85 -7.81
C LEU A 10 -10.78 4.82 -7.01
N GLU A 11 -11.12 4.55 -5.76
CA GLU A 11 -10.48 3.47 -4.99
C GLU A 11 -10.69 2.11 -5.66
N ALA A 12 -11.89 1.81 -6.16
CA ALA A 12 -12.13 0.55 -6.86
C ALA A 12 -11.30 0.41 -8.16
N ILE A 13 -11.15 1.49 -8.92
CA ILE A 13 -10.39 1.50 -10.18
C ILE A 13 -8.89 1.41 -9.90
N PHE A 14 -8.35 2.31 -9.08
CA PHE A 14 -6.90 2.44 -8.92
C PHE A 14 -6.28 1.43 -7.95
N GLU A 15 -7.06 0.80 -7.05
CA GLU A 15 -6.50 -0.20 -6.14
C GLU A 15 -5.93 -1.43 -6.86
N ALA A 16 -6.49 -1.79 -8.03
CA ALA A 16 -6.00 -2.91 -8.84
C ALA A 16 -4.62 -2.64 -9.44
N ASP A 17 -4.33 -1.38 -9.78
CA ASP A 17 -3.14 -0.99 -10.52
C ASP A 17 -1.98 -0.51 -9.62
N PHE A 18 -2.25 -0.21 -8.35
CA PHE A 18 -1.19 0.21 -7.43
C PHE A 18 -0.15 -0.89 -7.22
N CYS A 19 1.13 -0.50 -7.27
CA CYS A 19 2.24 -1.40 -6.96
C CYS A 19 2.02 -2.13 -5.61
N PRO A 20 2.38 -3.42 -5.50
CA PRO A 20 2.21 -4.19 -4.26
C PRO A 20 2.94 -3.58 -3.05
N ASN A 21 4.02 -2.83 -3.31
CA ASN A 21 4.84 -2.11 -2.33
C ASN A 21 4.40 -0.64 -2.11
N SER A 22 3.25 -0.22 -2.64
CA SER A 22 2.63 1.06 -2.33
C SER A 22 1.72 0.94 -1.10
N TYR A 23 1.94 1.79 -0.09
CA TYR A 23 1.24 1.74 1.20
C TYR A 23 0.53 3.04 1.60
N GLY A 24 0.77 4.15 0.90
CA GLY A 24 0.25 5.46 1.27
C GLY A 24 -1.22 5.63 0.91
N PHE A 25 -2.05 6.08 1.85
CA PHE A 25 -3.47 6.41 1.63
C PHE A 25 -4.34 5.30 1.00
N ARG A 26 -3.94 4.04 1.14
CA ARG A 26 -4.65 2.89 0.58
C ARG A 26 -5.48 2.15 1.64
N PRO A 27 -6.67 1.65 1.29
CA PRO A 27 -7.46 0.80 2.18
C PRO A 27 -6.66 -0.40 2.70
N ARG A 28 -6.68 -0.63 4.02
CA ARG A 28 -6.04 -1.78 4.68
C ARG A 28 -4.50 -1.85 4.53
N ARG A 29 -3.84 -0.76 4.12
CA ARG A 29 -2.39 -0.62 4.12
C ARG A 29 -1.99 0.40 5.18
N SER A 30 -0.83 0.21 5.81
CA SER A 30 -0.33 1.12 6.84
C SER A 30 1.17 1.35 6.69
N PRO A 31 1.69 2.49 7.16
CA PRO A 31 3.14 2.77 7.15
C PRO A 31 3.96 1.70 7.88
N HIS A 32 3.43 1.11 8.95
CA HIS A 32 4.10 0.03 9.68
C HIS A 32 4.35 -1.20 8.82
N ARG A 33 3.43 -1.54 7.89
CA ARG A 33 3.63 -2.65 6.95
C ARG A 33 4.77 -2.36 5.98
N ALA A 34 4.90 -1.11 5.52
CA ALA A 34 6.01 -0.68 4.67
C ALA A 34 7.35 -0.84 5.40
N LEU A 35 7.44 -0.35 6.64
CA LEU A 35 8.64 -0.48 7.47
C LEU A 35 9.01 -1.95 7.72
N ALA A 36 8.02 -2.80 8.01
CA ALA A 36 8.25 -4.22 8.23
C ALA A 36 8.78 -4.92 6.96
N GLU A 37 8.30 -4.54 5.78
CA GLU A 37 8.78 -5.10 4.50
C GLU A 37 10.22 -4.68 4.19
N VAL A 38 10.55 -3.41 4.45
CA VAL A 38 11.94 -2.91 4.33
C VAL A 38 12.85 -3.68 5.27
N ARG A 39 12.47 -3.82 6.55
CA ARG A 39 13.26 -4.58 7.54
C ARG A 39 13.50 -6.01 7.10
N ARG A 40 12.44 -6.72 6.68
CA ARG A 40 12.55 -8.10 6.18
C ARG A 40 13.48 -8.19 4.97
N SER A 41 13.38 -7.25 4.04
CA SER A 41 14.18 -7.28 2.81
C SER A 41 15.65 -7.03 3.06
N VAL A 42 15.98 -6.12 3.98
CA VAL A 42 17.37 -5.90 4.43
C VAL A 42 17.91 -7.17 5.09
N MET A 43 17.17 -7.77 6.03
CA MET A 43 17.60 -9.00 6.73
C MET A 43 17.83 -10.18 5.77
N ARG A 44 16.95 -10.36 4.79
CA ARG A 44 17.08 -11.41 3.76
C ARG A 44 18.37 -11.25 2.97
N ARG A 45 18.71 -10.02 2.58
CA ARG A 45 19.92 -9.69 1.82
C ARG A 45 21.21 -9.91 2.62
N MET A 46 21.17 -9.81 3.95
CA MET A 46 22.32 -10.08 4.81
C MET A 46 22.55 -11.57 5.08
N SER A 47 21.52 -12.40 4.85
CA SER A 47 21.56 -13.85 5.09
C SER A 47 21.86 -14.67 3.82
N THR A 48 22.08 -13.99 2.69
CA THR A 48 22.52 -14.56 1.40
C THR A 48 23.95 -14.12 1.16
#